data_AF-A0A4Q3TWL5-F1
#
_entry.id   AF-A0A4Q3TWL5-F1
#
_cell.length_a   1.000
_cell.length_b   1.000
_cell.length_c   1.000
_cell.angle_alpha   90.00
_cell.angle_beta   90.00
_cell.angle_gamma   90.00
#
_symmetry.space_group_name_H-M   'P 1'
#
loop_
_entity.id
_entity.type
_entity.pdbx_description
1 polymer ?
#
loop_
_entity_poly.entity_id
_entity_poly.type
_entity_poly.pdbx_seq_one_letter_code
_entity_poly.pdbx_strand_id
1 'polypeptide(L)'
;MLSIRGKAGNTVFAKTKRGTVARDRVLPTAPATAAQLVVRNNLRKDGAAWQLLSAAQVANWNAYAAKQIKRGKKSGKAYVPSGYQIFTSLTTKFYQINPTGTAPVAPPTSGFGGDAITLTATGGTGQVIFTATGANTANVKTEVLLQPLKGKNRVPGVKGYRSKGFV
;
A
#
# COMPACT_ATOMS: atom_id res chain seq x y z
N MET A 1 -5.26 -1.54 42.58
CA MET A 1 -3.87 -1.83 42.15
C MET A 1 -3.40 -0.74 41.19
N LEU A 2 -2.58 0.21 41.65
CA LEU A 2 -1.97 1.21 40.75
C LEU A 2 -0.99 0.53 39.80
N SER A 3 -1.23 0.60 38.50
CA SER A 3 -0.31 0.07 37.48
C SER A 3 0.57 1.20 36.94
N ILE A 4 1.89 1.05 37.03
CA ILE A 4 2.85 2.00 36.42
C ILE A 4 2.67 2.03 34.89
N ARG A 5 2.58 3.24 34.34
CA ARG A 5 2.57 3.53 32.91
C ARG A 5 3.40 4.80 32.67
N GLY A 6 4.11 4.87 31.54
CA GLY A 6 4.86 6.06 31.15
C GLY A 6 6.34 5.80 30.94
N LYS A 7 7.17 6.83 31.10
CA LYS A 7 8.62 6.79 30.89
C LYS A 7 9.35 7.21 32.17
N ALA A 8 10.44 6.53 32.48
CA ALA A 8 11.43 6.96 33.48
C ALA A 8 12.81 6.86 32.83
N GLY A 9 13.49 7.99 32.64
CA GLY A 9 14.76 8.03 31.92
C GLY A 9 14.67 7.39 30.53
N ASN A 10 15.50 6.37 30.30
CA ASN A 10 15.54 5.60 29.05
C ASN A 10 14.66 4.35 29.06
N THR A 11 13.79 4.16 30.06
CA THR A 11 12.90 3.01 30.18
C THR A 11 11.44 3.42 29.96
N VAL A 12 10.72 2.64 29.14
CA VAL A 12 9.29 2.78 28.89
C VAL A 12 8.55 1.61 29.54
N PHE A 13 7.56 1.92 30.37
CA PHE A 13 6.67 0.94 30.98
C PHE A 13 5.37 0.87 30.18
N ALA A 14 5.11 -0.29 29.58
CA ALA A 14 3.92 -0.55 28.78
C ALA A 14 3.08 -1.66 29.40
N LYS A 15 1.76 -1.45 29.45
CA LYS A 15 0.82 -2.50 29.85
C LYS A 15 0.54 -3.41 28.66
N THR A 16 0.85 -4.69 28.80
CA THR A 16 0.49 -5.72 27.82
C THR A 16 -0.54 -6.68 28.42
N LYS A 17 -1.10 -7.57 27.60
CA LYS A 17 -1.99 -8.64 28.07
C LYS A 17 -1.30 -9.58 29.08
N ARG A 18 0.04 -9.61 29.13
CA ARG A 18 0.85 -10.47 30.03
C ARG A 18 1.43 -9.72 31.24
N GLY A 19 0.99 -8.48 31.48
CA GLY A 19 1.49 -7.63 32.57
C GLY A 19 2.27 -6.41 32.08
N THR A 20 2.85 -5.69 33.02
CA THR A 20 3.68 -4.51 32.74
C THR A 20 5.06 -4.95 32.26
N VAL A 21 5.47 -4.48 31.08
CA VAL A 21 6.81 -4.70 30.54
C VAL A 21 7.60 -3.40 30.59
N ALA A 22 8.85 -3.50 31.03
CA ALA A 22 9.84 -2.44 30.89
C ALA A 22 10.65 -2.71 29.62
N ARG A 23 10.83 -1.68 28.79
CA ARG A 23 11.63 -1.77 27.56
C ARG A 23 12.44 -0.50 27.36
N ASP A 24 13.55 -0.60 26.64
CA ASP A 24 14.33 0.57 26.29
C ASP A 24 13.54 1.54 25.41
N ARG A 25 13.78 2.82 25.68
CA ARG A 25 13.26 3.93 24.90
C ARG A 25 14.09 4.06 23.63
N VAL A 26 13.61 3.40 22.59
CA VAL A 26 14.10 3.64 21.23
C VAL A 26 13.52 4.97 20.74
N LEU A 27 14.38 5.88 20.27
CA LEU A 27 14.00 7.04 19.46
C LEU A 27 14.12 6.63 17.99
N PRO A 28 13.03 6.27 17.30
CA PRO A 28 13.14 5.84 15.92
C PRO A 28 13.48 7.04 15.04
N THR A 29 14.43 6.86 14.12
CA THR A 29 14.62 7.83 13.04
C THR A 29 13.37 7.81 12.18
N ALA A 30 12.61 8.91 12.19
CA ALA A 30 11.42 9.10 11.39
C ALA A 30 11.70 10.15 10.31
N PRO A 31 12.44 9.80 9.23
CA PRO A 31 12.72 10.76 8.19
C PRO A 31 11.40 11.25 7.55
N ALA A 32 11.49 12.44 6.96
CA ALA A 32 10.40 13.10 6.25
C ALA A 32 10.78 13.22 4.77
N THR A 33 11.14 12.10 4.14
CA THR A 33 11.38 12.11 2.70
C THR A 33 10.08 12.45 1.96
N ALA A 34 10.17 13.03 0.77
CA ALA A 34 9.00 13.38 -0.03
C ALA A 34 8.05 12.18 -0.22
N ALA A 35 8.60 11.01 -0.54
CA ALA A 35 7.84 9.77 -0.68
C ALA A 35 7.11 9.35 0.61
N GLN A 36 7.77 9.46 1.77
CA GLN A 36 7.14 9.15 3.06
C GLN A 36 6.01 10.12 3.38
N LEU A 37 6.18 11.41 3.07
CA LEU A 37 5.14 12.42 3.24
C LEU A 37 3.93 12.16 2.34
N VAL A 38 4.16 11.75 1.08
CA VAL A 38 3.08 11.35 0.16
C VAL A 38 2.29 10.17 0.72
N VAL A 39 2.96 9.12 1.19
CA VAL A 39 2.29 7.94 1.77
C VAL A 39 1.49 8.33 3.02
N ARG A 40 2.06 9.16 3.91
CA ARG A 40 1.33 9.66 5.11
C ARG A 40 0.10 10.48 4.70
N ASN A 41 0.22 11.32 3.68
CA ASN A 41 -0.90 12.11 3.18
C ASN A 41 -2.01 11.21 2.59
N ASN A 42 -1.66 10.18 1.84
CA ASN A 42 -2.63 9.22 1.32
C ASN A 42 -3.37 8.49 2.45
N LEU A 43 -2.65 8.00 3.46
CA LEU A 43 -3.27 7.37 4.63
C LEU A 43 -4.17 8.33 5.41
N ARG A 44 -3.81 9.62 5.50
CA ARG A 44 -4.66 10.65 6.09
C ARG A 44 -5.95 10.85 5.28
N LYS A 45 -5.85 10.90 3.95
CA LYS A 45 -7.02 10.99 3.05
C LYS A 45 -7.91 9.76 3.18
N ASP A 46 -7.33 8.57 3.30
CA ASP A 46 -8.08 7.32 3.50
C ASP A 46 -8.90 7.37 4.79
N GLY A 47 -8.28 7.74 5.92
CA GLY A 47 -8.97 7.85 7.20
C GLY A 47 -10.13 8.85 7.15
N ALA A 48 -9.91 10.01 6.55
CA ALA A 48 -10.95 11.03 6.37
C ALA A 48 -12.09 10.54 5.46
N ALA A 49 -11.76 9.90 4.33
CA ALA A 49 -12.76 9.38 3.41
C ALA A 49 -13.63 8.29 4.05
N TRP A 50 -13.03 7.41 4.87
CA TRP A 50 -13.78 6.40 5.61
C TRP A 50 -14.78 7.01 6.60
N GLN A 51 -14.39 8.07 7.31
CA GLN A 51 -15.26 8.75 8.27
C GLN A 51 -16.47 9.42 7.62
N LEU A 52 -16.38 9.76 6.33
CA LEU A 52 -17.47 10.34 5.56
C LEU A 52 -18.43 9.28 4.96
N LEU A 53 -18.11 8.00 5.07
CA LEU A 53 -19.00 6.95 4.59
C LEU A 53 -20.23 6.85 5.49
N SER A 54 -21.40 6.72 4.85
CA SER A 54 -22.65 6.36 5.53
C SER A 54 -22.57 4.96 6.15
N ALA A 55 -23.44 4.68 7.12
CA ALA A 55 -23.56 3.36 7.74
C ALA A 55 -23.81 2.25 6.69
N ALA A 56 -24.63 2.52 5.67
CA ALA A 56 -24.90 1.59 4.58
C ALA A 56 -23.64 1.29 3.74
N GLN A 57 -22.84 2.32 3.42
CA GLN A 57 -21.57 2.13 2.70
C GLN A 57 -20.57 1.34 3.53
N VAL A 58 -20.46 1.62 4.82
CA VAL A 58 -19.61 0.84 5.74
C VAL A 58 -20.05 -0.63 5.80
N ALA A 59 -21.36 -0.89 5.85
CA ALA A 59 -21.91 -2.24 5.80
C ALA A 59 -21.52 -2.97 4.50
N ASN A 60 -21.60 -2.29 3.35
CA ASN A 60 -21.18 -2.85 2.06
C ASN A 60 -19.69 -3.21 2.04
N TRP A 61 -18.82 -2.35 2.60
CA TRP A 61 -17.39 -2.65 2.73
C TRP A 61 -17.10 -3.81 3.67
N ASN A 62 -17.84 -3.93 4.77
CA ASN A 62 -17.72 -5.08 5.68
C ASN A 62 -18.18 -6.38 5.01
N ALA A 63 -19.29 -6.36 4.28
CA ALA A 63 -19.79 -7.51 3.53
C ALA A 63 -18.80 -7.93 2.42
N TYR A 64 -18.18 -6.96 1.74
CA TYR A 64 -17.11 -7.23 0.77
C TYR A 64 -15.88 -7.83 1.45
N ALA A 65 -15.44 -7.27 2.57
CA ALA A 65 -14.27 -7.74 3.31
C ALA A 65 -14.46 -9.16 3.89
N ALA A 66 -15.68 -9.52 4.27
CA ALA A 66 -16.02 -10.87 4.73
C ALA A 66 -15.73 -11.96 3.68
N LYS A 67 -15.75 -11.61 2.39
CA LYS A 67 -15.42 -12.50 1.27
C LYS A 67 -13.92 -12.58 0.99
N GLN A 68 -13.10 -11.80 1.69
CA GLN A 68 -11.66 -11.73 1.48
C GLN A 68 -10.93 -12.54 2.55
N ILE A 69 -10.20 -13.58 2.14
CA ILE A 69 -9.30 -14.31 3.04
C ILE A 69 -7.87 -13.85 2.76
N LYS A 70 -7.20 -13.30 3.77
CA LYS A 70 -5.79 -12.87 3.69
C LYS A 70 -4.95 -13.77 4.60
N ARG A 71 -3.65 -13.90 4.29
CA ARG A 71 -2.68 -14.58 5.17
C ARG A 71 -1.75 -13.57 5.82
N GLY A 72 -1.52 -13.72 7.12
CA GLY A 72 -0.55 -12.90 7.84
C GLY A 72 0.87 -13.18 7.35
N LYS A 73 1.62 -12.13 6.94
CA LYS A 73 2.98 -12.29 6.38
C LYS A 73 3.97 -13.00 7.32
N LYS A 74 3.80 -12.85 8.63
CA LYS A 74 4.68 -13.46 9.65
C LYS A 74 4.14 -14.78 10.20
N SER A 75 2.83 -14.87 10.41
CA SER A 75 2.21 -16.05 11.04
C SER A 75 1.75 -17.12 10.05
N GLY A 76 1.60 -16.79 8.76
CA GLY A 76 1.00 -17.65 7.73
C GLY A 76 -0.51 -17.89 7.91
N LYS A 77 -1.07 -17.57 9.08
CA LYS A 77 -2.46 -17.82 9.44
C LYS A 77 -3.41 -16.99 8.57
N ALA A 78 -4.49 -17.65 8.14
CA ALA A 78 -5.59 -16.99 7.46
C ALA A 78 -6.36 -16.11 8.44
N TYR A 79 -6.83 -14.96 7.96
CA TYR A 79 -7.73 -14.07 8.67
C TYR A 79 -8.64 -13.34 7.68
N VAL A 80 -9.79 -12.90 8.18
CA VAL A 80 -10.73 -12.04 7.46
C VAL A 80 -10.45 -10.60 7.90
N PRO A 81 -10.05 -9.70 6.98
CA PRO A 81 -9.82 -8.30 7.30
C PRO A 81 -11.15 -7.57 7.56
N SER A 82 -11.09 -6.46 8.29
CA SER A 82 -12.25 -5.58 8.42
C SER A 82 -12.53 -4.77 7.15
N GLY A 83 -13.75 -4.23 7.02
CA GLY A 83 -14.09 -3.32 5.92
C GLY A 83 -13.13 -2.14 5.81
N TYR A 84 -12.78 -1.53 6.94
CA TYR A 84 -11.79 -0.45 7.00
C TYR A 84 -10.41 -0.87 6.49
N GLN A 85 -9.92 -2.06 6.88
CA GLN A 85 -8.62 -2.56 6.42
C GLN A 85 -8.59 -2.77 4.91
N ILE A 86 -9.67 -3.33 4.35
CA ILE A 86 -9.79 -3.52 2.91
C ILE A 86 -9.94 -2.19 2.19
N PHE A 87 -10.81 -1.30 2.66
CA PHE A 87 -10.99 0.05 2.13
C PHE A 87 -9.65 0.76 2.03
N THR A 88 -8.96 0.95 3.16
CA THR A 88 -7.66 1.65 3.19
C THR A 88 -6.64 0.97 2.29
N SER A 89 -6.61 -0.37 2.21
CA SER A 89 -5.66 -1.06 1.33
C SER A 89 -5.87 -0.76 -0.16
N LEU A 90 -7.12 -0.56 -0.59
CA LEU A 90 -7.47 -0.25 -1.97
C LEU A 90 -7.37 1.26 -2.23
N THR A 91 -7.84 2.09 -1.30
CA THR A 91 -7.86 3.55 -1.49
C THR A 91 -6.48 4.17 -1.39
N THR A 92 -5.57 3.64 -0.57
CA THR A 92 -4.16 4.08 -0.59
C THR A 92 -3.56 3.87 -1.98
N LYS A 93 -3.88 2.75 -2.65
CA LYS A 93 -3.46 2.48 -4.03
C LYS A 93 -4.16 3.39 -5.05
N PHE A 94 -5.45 3.66 -4.85
CA PHE A 94 -6.17 4.62 -5.68
C PHE A 94 -5.52 6.00 -5.62
N TYR A 95 -5.23 6.56 -4.43
CA TYR A 95 -4.60 7.88 -4.30
C TYR A 95 -3.15 7.90 -4.79
N GLN A 96 -2.45 6.78 -4.70
CA GLN A 96 -1.13 6.64 -5.29
C GLN A 96 -1.18 6.85 -6.81
N ILE A 97 -2.20 6.33 -7.49
CA ILE A 97 -2.39 6.44 -8.94
C ILE A 97 -3.11 7.75 -9.32
N ASN A 98 -4.01 8.23 -8.47
CA ASN A 98 -4.89 9.39 -8.66
C ASN A 98 -4.79 10.34 -7.45
N PRO A 99 -3.69 11.13 -7.32
CA PRO A 99 -3.44 11.93 -6.12
C PRO A 99 -4.52 12.95 -5.76
N THR A 100 -5.25 13.43 -6.77
CA THR A 100 -6.35 14.41 -6.66
C THR A 100 -7.73 13.80 -6.80
N GLY A 101 -7.84 12.48 -7.02
CA GLY A 101 -9.12 11.80 -7.18
C GLY A 101 -9.89 11.70 -5.87
N THR A 102 -11.15 11.29 -5.96
CA THR A 102 -12.00 10.98 -4.80
C THR A 102 -12.08 9.48 -4.60
N ALA A 103 -11.83 9.00 -3.38
CA ALA A 103 -11.92 7.57 -3.09
C ALA A 103 -13.32 7.01 -3.41
N PRO A 104 -13.42 5.82 -4.03
CA PRO A 104 -14.69 5.17 -4.26
C PRO A 104 -15.43 4.88 -2.94
N VAL A 105 -16.73 5.19 -2.90
CA VAL A 105 -17.57 4.97 -1.72
C VAL A 105 -18.11 3.55 -1.62
N ALA A 106 -18.10 2.81 -2.73
CA ALA A 106 -18.53 1.42 -2.81
C ALA A 106 -17.35 0.48 -3.11
N PRO A 107 -17.36 -0.76 -2.58
CA PRO A 107 -16.37 -1.76 -2.96
C PRO A 107 -16.48 -2.15 -4.43
N PRO A 108 -15.38 -2.60 -5.06
CA PRO A 108 -15.43 -3.11 -6.43
C PRO A 108 -16.27 -4.37 -6.51
N THR A 109 -17.03 -4.51 -7.61
CA THR A 109 -17.87 -5.68 -7.89
C THR A 109 -17.10 -6.82 -8.56
N SER A 110 -15.98 -6.51 -9.22
CA SER A 110 -15.11 -7.46 -9.90
C SER A 110 -13.64 -7.15 -9.66
N GLY A 111 -12.76 -8.13 -9.90
CA GLY A 111 -11.33 -7.89 -9.97
C GLY A 111 -10.97 -7.01 -11.17
N PHE A 112 -9.86 -6.25 -11.05
CA PHE A 112 -9.30 -5.53 -12.18
C PHE A 112 -8.53 -6.52 -13.08
N GLY A 113 -9.01 -6.73 -14.30
CA GLY A 113 -8.43 -7.68 -15.26
C GLY A 113 -7.15 -7.19 -15.96
N GLY A 114 -6.71 -5.96 -15.70
CA GLY A 114 -5.67 -5.30 -16.47
C GLY A 114 -6.23 -4.52 -17.66
N ASP A 115 -5.33 -3.95 -18.45
CA ASP A 115 -5.66 -3.33 -19.73
C ASP A 115 -5.48 -4.34 -20.87
N ALA A 116 -6.15 -4.11 -22.01
CA ALA A 116 -6.03 -4.98 -23.18
C ALA A 116 -4.79 -4.67 -24.04
N ILE A 117 -4.01 -3.65 -23.68
CA ILE A 117 -2.80 -3.29 -24.43
C ILE A 117 -1.68 -4.31 -24.22
N THR A 118 -0.97 -4.62 -25.29
CA THR A 118 0.29 -5.40 -25.21
C THR A 118 1.46 -4.45 -25.43
N LEU A 119 2.51 -4.62 -24.62
CA LEU A 119 3.76 -3.88 -24.75
C LEU A 119 4.84 -4.80 -25.32
N THR A 120 5.48 -4.38 -26.40
CA THR A 120 6.73 -4.97 -26.87
C THR A 120 7.89 -4.05 -26.51
N ALA A 121 9.02 -4.64 -26.11
CA ALA A 121 10.23 -3.91 -25.74
C ALA A 121 11.36 -4.28 -26.69
N THR A 122 12.01 -3.30 -27.31
CA THR A 122 13.17 -3.49 -28.16
C THR A 122 14.35 -2.67 -27.65
N GLY A 123 15.57 -3.18 -27.84
CA GLY A 123 16.79 -2.46 -27.49
C GLY A 123 17.18 -1.48 -28.60
N GLY A 124 17.60 -0.28 -28.20
CA GLY A 124 18.27 0.69 -29.07
C GLY A 124 19.54 1.22 -28.41
N THR A 125 20.34 1.97 -29.16
CA THR A 125 21.56 2.59 -28.62
C THR A 125 21.21 3.52 -27.46
N GLY A 126 21.63 3.15 -26.23
CA GLY A 126 21.37 3.93 -25.02
C GLY A 126 19.91 3.94 -24.53
N GLN A 127 19.01 3.16 -25.12
CA GLN A 127 17.58 3.21 -24.79
C GLN A 127 16.87 1.87 -24.91
N VAL A 128 15.71 1.80 -24.27
CA VAL A 128 14.71 0.72 -24.48
C VAL A 128 13.48 1.38 -25.07
N ILE A 129 13.03 0.89 -26.22
CA ILE A 129 11.84 1.38 -26.91
C ILE A 129 10.68 0.47 -26.52
N PHE A 130 9.58 1.06 -26.06
CA PHE A 130 8.35 0.34 -25.80
C PHE A 130 7.31 0.71 -26.86
N THR A 131 6.73 -0.29 -27.49
CA THR A 131 5.63 -0.11 -28.44
C THR A 131 4.38 -0.74 -27.85
N ALA A 132 3.32 0.07 -27.70
CA ALA A 132 2.01 -0.41 -27.28
C ALA A 132 1.15 -0.72 -28.49
N THR A 133 0.29 -1.72 -28.39
CA THR A 133 -0.74 -2.01 -29.42
C THR A 133 -1.81 -0.94 -29.53
N GLY A 134 -1.89 -0.02 -28.56
CA GLY A 134 -2.84 1.08 -28.54
C GLY A 134 -2.69 1.96 -27.29
N ALA A 135 -3.58 2.94 -27.16
CA ALA A 135 -3.70 3.74 -25.95
C ALA A 135 -4.29 2.91 -24.79
N ASN A 136 -3.96 3.28 -23.56
CA ASN A 136 -4.63 2.70 -22.39
C ASN A 136 -6.14 3.00 -22.45
N THR A 137 -6.93 2.08 -21.90
CA THR A 137 -8.34 2.34 -21.63
C THR A 137 -8.49 3.56 -20.72
N ALA A 138 -9.57 4.33 -20.87
CA ALA A 138 -9.83 5.50 -20.03
C ALA A 138 -9.72 5.16 -18.53
N ASN A 139 -9.03 6.01 -17.77
CA ASN A 139 -8.75 5.84 -16.34
C ASN A 139 -7.85 4.63 -15.96
N VAL A 140 -7.28 3.93 -16.94
CA VAL A 140 -6.25 2.91 -16.71
C VAL A 140 -4.87 3.53 -16.89
N LYS A 141 -3.96 3.23 -15.97
CA LYS A 141 -2.55 3.61 -16.08
C LYS A 141 -1.68 2.36 -16.10
N THR A 142 -0.85 2.25 -17.13
CA THR A 142 0.16 1.20 -17.26
C THR A 142 1.52 1.76 -16.85
N GLU A 143 2.15 1.14 -15.85
CA GLU A 143 3.50 1.48 -15.42
C GLU A 143 4.51 0.52 -16.03
N VAL A 144 5.56 1.08 -16.66
CA VAL A 144 6.66 0.32 -17.25
C VAL A 144 7.87 0.35 -16.30
N LEU A 145 8.33 -0.83 -15.88
CA LEU A 145 9.43 -0.96 -14.94
C LEU A 145 10.71 -1.43 -15.65
N LEU A 146 11.77 -0.64 -15.52
CA LEU A 146 13.10 -0.97 -16.02
C LEU A 146 14.04 -1.28 -14.84
N GLN A 147 14.82 -2.34 -14.99
CA GLN A 147 15.89 -2.67 -14.04
C GLN A 147 17.26 -2.53 -14.73
N PRO A 148 18.08 -1.53 -14.35
CA PRO A 148 19.46 -1.47 -14.78
C PRO A 148 20.25 -2.69 -14.30
N LEU A 149 21.01 -3.31 -15.20
CA LEU A 149 21.89 -4.43 -14.90
C LEU A 149 23.33 -3.92 -14.79
N LYS A 150 24.05 -4.34 -13.74
CA LYS A 150 25.45 -3.92 -13.51
C LYS A 150 26.45 -4.51 -14.52
N GLY A 151 26.01 -5.43 -15.38
CA GLY A 151 26.86 -6.04 -16.40
C GLY A 151 26.05 -6.99 -17.28
N LYS A 152 26.56 -7.23 -18.50
CA LYS A 152 25.89 -8.02 -19.54
C LYS A 152 25.54 -9.46 -19.14
N ASN A 153 26.29 -10.04 -18.20
CA ASN A 153 26.08 -11.41 -17.74
C ASN A 153 25.15 -11.50 -16.52
N ARG A 154 24.58 -10.38 -16.05
CA ARG A 154 23.65 -10.41 -14.92
C ARG A 154 22.22 -10.63 -15.39
N VAL A 155 21.46 -11.38 -14.61
CA VAL A 155 20.03 -11.60 -14.83
C VAL A 155 19.23 -10.59 -14.00
N PRO A 156 18.09 -10.06 -14.50
CA PRO A 156 17.19 -9.25 -13.69
C PRO A 156 16.67 -10.02 -12.47
N GLY A 157 16.41 -9.30 -11.39
CA GLY A 157 15.92 -9.87 -10.14
C GLY A 157 14.51 -9.36 -9.86
N VAL A 158 13.62 -10.22 -9.36
CA VAL A 158 12.21 -9.85 -9.10
C VAL A 158 12.08 -8.60 -8.21
N LYS A 159 13.01 -8.40 -7.26
CA LYS A 159 13.03 -7.23 -6.36
C LYS A 159 13.69 -5.98 -6.95
N GLY A 160 14.27 -6.08 -8.14
CA GLY A 160 14.95 -5.00 -8.84
C GLY A 160 13.98 -4.09 -9.60
N TYR A 161 12.80 -4.58 -9.96
CA TYR A 161 11.71 -3.78 -10.50
C TYR A 161 11.07 -2.97 -9.39
N ARG A 162 11.19 -1.64 -9.47
CA ARG A 162 10.59 -0.71 -8.51
C ARG A 162 9.88 0.40 -9.27
N SER A 163 8.65 0.68 -8.87
CA SER A 163 7.93 1.84 -9.37
C SER A 163 8.72 3.10 -9.11
N LYS A 164 9.04 3.89 -10.14
CA LYS A 164 9.68 5.20 -9.92
C LYS A 164 8.66 6.28 -9.56
N GLY A 165 7.40 6.12 -9.97
CA GLY A 165 6.34 7.07 -9.63
C GLY A 165 6.03 7.13 -8.13
N PHE A 166 6.44 6.11 -7.37
CA PHE A 166 5.99 5.91 -6.00
C PHE A 166 7.10 5.62 -4.95
N VAL A 167 8.36 5.88 -5.29
CA VAL A 167 9.54 5.65 -4.42
C VAL A 167 10.02 6.93 -3.76
#